data_AF-A0A848KKL5-F1
#
_entry.id   AF-A0A848KKL5-F1
#
_cell.length_a   1.000
_cell.length_b   1.000
_cell.length_c   1.000
_cell.angle_alpha   90.00
_cell.angle_beta   90.00
_cell.angle_gamma   90.00
#
_symmetry.space_group_name_H-M   'P 1'
#
loop_
_entity.id
_entity.type
_entity.pdbx_description
1 polymer ?
#
loop_
_entity_poly.entity_id
_entity_poly.type
_entity_poly.pdbx_seq_one_letter_code
_entity_poly.pdbx_strand_id
1 'polypeptide(L)'
;MRKALLVFAFVGGLLLAWAPSASAADPSWSGDYSLKRFAASKTGTSLAARQGEPDFSDTYTFATSCTSGTCVATVVGGPKPANPTLPQPATYTWDGTSWVHPYDWQWDCYMGEGVPKVWAPAHSEAYYTPQPDGTLTGSWRTDIASGPCEGSVIMQVAAYPVRPPASPFGS
;
A
#
# COMPACT_ATOMS: atom_id res chain seq x y z
N MET A 1 33.37 -0.47 -77.39
CA MET A 1 34.06 0.49 -76.50
C MET A 1 33.03 1.49 -75.93
N ARG A 2 32.68 1.35 -74.65
CA ARG A 2 32.25 2.44 -73.75
C ARG A 2 32.15 1.84 -72.35
N LYS A 3 33.03 2.34 -71.47
CA LYS A 3 33.10 2.01 -70.04
C LYS A 3 31.92 2.67 -69.32
N ALA A 4 31.31 1.96 -68.37
CA ALA A 4 30.60 2.59 -67.26
C ALA A 4 30.79 1.73 -66.01
N LEU A 5 31.75 2.11 -65.18
CA LEU A 5 31.82 1.72 -63.78
C LEU A 5 30.66 2.43 -63.06
N LEU A 6 29.89 1.70 -62.27
CA LEU A 6 29.03 2.29 -61.25
C LEU A 6 29.54 1.87 -59.88
N VAL A 7 29.94 2.88 -59.12
CA VAL A 7 30.41 2.83 -57.74
C VAL A 7 29.21 3.04 -56.81
N PHE A 8 29.20 2.20 -55.78
CA PHE A 8 28.44 2.13 -54.53
C PHE A 8 27.65 3.35 -54.02
N ALA A 9 26.49 3.06 -53.41
CA ALA A 9 26.04 3.75 -52.20
C ALA A 9 25.29 2.77 -51.28
N PHE A 10 25.96 2.31 -50.22
CA PHE A 10 25.32 1.64 -49.08
C PHE A 10 24.65 2.73 -48.24
N VAL A 11 23.32 2.79 -48.25
CA VAL A 11 22.56 3.67 -47.36
C VAL A 11 22.37 2.92 -46.04
N GLY A 12 23.23 3.22 -45.07
CA GLY A 12 23.05 2.78 -43.68
C GLY A 12 21.89 3.55 -43.05
N GLY A 13 20.73 2.93 -42.94
CA GLY A 13 19.59 3.46 -42.21
C GLY A 13 19.87 3.43 -40.71
N LEU A 14 20.05 4.61 -40.10
CA LEU A 14 20.05 4.75 -38.65
C LEU A 14 18.63 4.44 -38.14
N LEU A 15 18.47 3.27 -37.52
CA LEU A 15 17.28 2.94 -36.72
C LEU A 15 17.34 3.80 -35.45
N LEU A 16 16.66 4.95 -35.47
CA LEU A 16 16.30 5.66 -34.25
C LEU A 16 15.22 4.83 -33.54
N ALA A 17 15.66 3.87 -32.73
CA ALA A 17 14.80 3.16 -31.80
C ALA A 17 14.22 4.18 -30.81
N TRP A 18 12.99 4.63 -31.06
CA TRP A 18 12.21 5.37 -30.09
C TRP A 18 11.80 4.39 -29.00
N ALA A 19 12.68 4.20 -28.01
CA ALA A 19 12.31 3.47 -26.81
C ALA A 19 11.25 4.31 -26.09
N PRO A 20 10.06 3.77 -25.81
CA PRO A 20 9.13 4.45 -24.91
C PRO A 20 9.87 4.64 -23.59
N SER A 21 10.01 5.89 -23.16
CA SER A 21 10.37 6.19 -21.77
C SER A 21 9.34 5.48 -20.91
N ALA A 22 9.78 4.47 -20.16
CA ALA A 22 8.94 3.85 -19.15
C ALA A 22 8.52 4.96 -18.19
N SER A 23 7.31 5.49 -18.34
CA SER A 23 6.70 6.31 -17.31
C SER A 23 6.64 5.42 -16.08
N ALA A 24 7.42 5.76 -15.05
CA ALA A 24 7.16 5.25 -13.72
C ALA A 24 5.66 5.46 -13.47
N ALA A 25 4.95 4.39 -13.09
CA ALA A 25 3.54 4.49 -12.74
C ALA A 25 3.37 5.70 -11.83
N ASP A 26 2.43 6.60 -12.15
CA ASP A 26 2.17 7.78 -11.33
C ASP A 26 1.95 7.30 -9.89
N PRO A 27 2.85 7.62 -8.94
CA PRO A 27 2.75 7.15 -7.57
C PRO A 27 1.69 7.99 -6.88
N SER A 28 0.44 7.82 -7.31
CA SER A 28 -0.73 8.49 -6.75
C SER A 28 -1.65 7.45 -6.14
N TRP A 29 -1.67 7.40 -4.81
CA TRP A 29 -2.71 6.73 -4.06
C TRP A 29 -3.71 7.79 -3.60
N SER A 30 -4.57 8.22 -4.52
CA SER A 30 -5.58 9.26 -4.27
C SER A 30 -6.98 8.76 -4.61
N GLY A 31 -7.98 9.19 -3.83
CA GLY A 31 -9.38 8.79 -3.97
C GLY A 31 -9.84 7.85 -2.86
N ASP A 32 -11.02 7.27 -3.04
CA ASP A 32 -11.63 6.39 -2.06
C ASP A 32 -11.19 4.94 -2.27
N TYR A 33 -10.70 4.30 -1.20
CA TYR A 33 -10.26 2.91 -1.21
C TYR A 33 -10.85 2.14 -0.05
N SER A 34 -11.34 0.94 -0.33
CA SER A 34 -11.66 -0.05 0.70
C SER A 34 -10.38 -0.77 1.09
N LEU A 35 -9.89 -0.51 2.31
CA LEU A 35 -8.71 -1.17 2.88
C LEU A 35 -9.14 -2.45 3.57
N LYS A 36 -8.82 -3.59 2.96
CA LYS A 36 -9.05 -4.93 3.50
C LYS A 36 -7.83 -5.43 4.25
N ARG A 37 -8.06 -5.95 5.44
CA ARG A 37 -7.07 -6.60 6.30
C ARG A 37 -7.44 -8.08 6.41
N PHE A 38 -6.52 -8.97 6.03
CA PHE A 38 -6.78 -10.41 5.98
C PHE A 38 -6.47 -11.08 7.32
N ALA A 39 -7.11 -10.59 8.39
CA ALA A 39 -6.84 -11.00 9.77
C ALA A 39 -7.15 -12.49 10.04
N ALA A 40 -8.04 -13.11 9.27
CA ALA A 40 -8.35 -14.54 9.43
C ALA A 40 -7.16 -15.45 9.07
N SER A 41 -6.22 -14.93 8.29
CA SER A 41 -5.03 -15.65 7.83
C SER A 41 -3.73 -15.09 8.41
N LYS A 42 -3.81 -14.31 9.50
CA LYS A 42 -2.64 -13.72 10.13
C LYS A 42 -1.69 -14.80 10.67
N THR A 43 -0.41 -14.48 10.67
CA THR A 43 0.70 -15.32 11.13
C THR A 43 1.60 -14.52 12.07
N GLY A 44 2.67 -15.13 12.57
CA GLY A 44 3.62 -14.47 13.49
C GLY A 44 3.92 -15.31 14.74
N THR A 45 4.68 -14.76 15.68
CA THR A 45 5.09 -15.44 16.91
C THR A 45 4.21 -15.11 18.12
N SER A 46 3.47 -13.99 18.07
CA SER A 46 2.60 -13.54 19.16
C SER A 46 1.41 -14.47 19.38
N LEU A 47 0.92 -14.53 20.62
CA LEU A 47 -0.39 -15.12 20.94
C LEU A 47 -1.51 -14.50 20.08
N ALA A 48 -1.46 -13.18 19.84
CA ALA A 48 -2.45 -12.47 19.03
C ALA A 48 -2.53 -12.99 17.59
N ALA A 49 -1.41 -13.49 17.03
CA ALA A 49 -1.37 -14.09 15.70
C ALA A 49 -2.01 -15.49 15.64
N ARG A 50 -2.36 -16.09 16.78
CA ARG A 50 -3.03 -17.40 16.87
C ARG A 50 -4.50 -17.27 17.24
N GLN A 51 -4.94 -16.08 17.66
CA GLN A 51 -6.33 -15.80 17.98
C GLN A 51 -7.14 -15.60 16.69
N GLY A 52 -8.26 -16.30 16.58
CA GLY A 52 -9.17 -16.16 15.45
C GLY A 52 -9.77 -14.75 15.39
N GLU A 53 -9.70 -14.14 14.21
CA GLU A 53 -10.23 -12.81 13.94
C GLU A 53 -10.74 -12.79 12.49
N PRO A 54 -11.97 -12.33 12.19
CA PRO A 54 -12.45 -12.27 10.82
C PRO A 54 -11.68 -11.22 10.00
N ASP A 55 -11.61 -11.41 8.69
CA ASP A 55 -11.22 -10.33 7.79
C ASP A 55 -12.13 -9.12 7.96
N PHE A 56 -11.57 -7.92 7.86
CA PHE A 56 -12.34 -6.68 7.97
C PHE A 56 -11.86 -5.64 6.96
N SER A 57 -12.75 -4.70 6.65
CA SER A 57 -12.46 -3.62 5.72
C SER A 57 -13.15 -2.34 6.11
N ASP A 58 -12.47 -1.21 5.89
CA ASP A 58 -13.03 0.12 6.01
C ASP A 58 -12.71 0.93 4.76
N THR A 59 -13.55 1.89 4.43
CA THR A 59 -13.30 2.83 3.33
C THR A 59 -12.65 4.10 3.85
N TYR A 60 -11.54 4.49 3.22
CA TYR A 60 -10.83 5.73 3.48
C TYR A 60 -10.63 6.53 2.21
N THR A 61 -10.58 7.85 2.36
CA THR A 61 -10.21 8.78 1.29
C THR A 61 -8.74 9.14 1.46
N PHE A 62 -7.96 8.96 0.40
CA PHE A 62 -6.55 9.34 0.35
C PHE A 62 -6.32 10.56 -0.53
N ALA A 63 -5.36 11.39 -0.13
CA ALA A 63 -4.80 12.45 -0.95
C ALA A 63 -3.28 12.28 -1.02
N THR A 64 -2.74 12.21 -2.24
CA THR A 64 -1.29 12.16 -2.45
C THR A 64 -0.73 13.55 -2.76
N SER A 65 0.40 13.89 -2.14
CA SER A 65 1.23 15.05 -2.50
C SER A 65 2.66 14.61 -2.79
N CYS A 66 3.18 15.00 -3.95
CA CYS A 66 4.58 14.79 -4.33
C CYS A 66 5.30 16.13 -4.34
N THR A 67 6.04 16.43 -3.27
CA THR A 67 6.80 17.67 -3.12
C THR A 67 8.28 17.34 -2.89
N SER A 68 9.18 18.07 -3.54
CA SER A 68 10.64 17.91 -3.34
C SER A 68 11.15 16.49 -3.56
N GLY A 69 10.58 15.75 -4.51
CA GLY A 69 11.02 14.40 -4.87
C GLY A 69 10.54 13.28 -3.92
N THR A 70 9.70 13.59 -2.93
CA THR A 70 9.04 12.60 -2.06
C THR A 70 7.53 12.65 -2.25
N CYS A 71 6.89 11.50 -2.39
CA CYS A 71 5.44 11.38 -2.45
C CYS A 71 4.90 10.85 -1.12
N VAL A 72 3.85 11.48 -0.61
CA VAL A 72 3.16 11.09 0.63
C VAL A 72 1.67 10.98 0.36
N ALA A 73 1.10 9.79 0.58
CA ALA A 73 -0.33 9.55 0.58
C ALA A 73 -0.86 9.70 2.02
N THR A 74 -1.83 10.58 2.21
CA THR A 74 -2.40 10.91 3.52
C THR A 74 -3.87 10.50 3.56
N VAL A 75 -4.29 9.82 4.62
CA VAL A 75 -5.72 9.58 4.88
C VAL A 75 -6.37 10.90 5.29
N VAL A 76 -7.32 11.37 4.49
CA VAL A 76 -8.05 12.64 4.69
C VAL A 76 -9.54 12.43 5.01
N GLY A 77 -10.04 11.20 4.90
CA GLY A 77 -11.43 10.84 5.22
C GLY A 77 -11.56 9.34 5.56
N GLY A 78 -12.63 8.98 6.26
CA GLY A 78 -12.91 7.61 6.71
C GLY A 78 -13.19 7.51 8.22
N PRO A 79 -13.39 6.30 8.75
CA PRO A 79 -13.67 6.09 10.17
C PRO A 79 -12.43 6.37 11.03
N LYS A 80 -12.65 6.90 12.23
CA LYS A 80 -11.59 7.05 13.23
C LYS A 80 -11.24 5.68 13.84
N PRO A 81 -9.95 5.39 14.10
CA PRO A 81 -9.59 4.15 14.77
C PRO A 81 -10.20 4.05 16.17
N ALA A 82 -10.65 2.85 16.54
CA ALA A 82 -11.15 2.58 17.88
C ALA A 82 -10.04 2.68 18.95
N ASN A 83 -8.80 2.39 18.56
CA ASN A 83 -7.63 2.53 19.42
C ASN A 83 -7.08 3.96 19.31
N PRO A 84 -7.20 4.79 20.36
CA PRO A 84 -6.83 6.21 20.30
C PRO A 84 -5.31 6.44 20.30
N THR A 85 -4.50 5.39 20.46
CA THR A 85 -3.03 5.49 20.46
C THR A 85 -2.43 5.42 19.06
N LEU A 86 -3.22 5.06 18.06
CA LEU A 86 -2.80 5.08 16.66
C LEU A 86 -2.58 6.54 16.20
N PRO A 87 -1.43 6.85 15.55
CA PRO A 87 -1.18 8.19 15.05
C PRO A 87 -2.16 8.56 13.94
N GLN A 88 -2.55 9.83 13.91
CA GLN A 88 -3.49 10.38 12.93
C GLN A 88 -2.98 11.72 12.39
N PRO A 89 -3.18 12.01 11.08
CA PRO A 89 -3.66 11.08 10.05
C PRO A 89 -2.62 9.98 9.75
N ALA A 90 -3.07 8.86 9.19
CA ALA A 90 -2.14 7.86 8.65
C ALA A 90 -1.48 8.41 7.37
N THR A 91 -0.17 8.24 7.27
CA THR A 91 0.66 8.77 6.17
C THR A 91 1.57 7.69 5.61
N TYR A 92 1.49 7.46 4.30
CA TYR A 92 2.32 6.50 3.61
C TYR A 92 3.31 7.22 2.73
N THR A 93 4.60 6.93 2.88
CA THR A 93 5.66 7.49 2.05
C THR A 93 6.01 6.53 0.93
N TRP A 94 6.17 7.05 -0.28
CA TRP A 94 6.62 6.27 -1.43
C TRP A 94 8.10 5.94 -1.32
N ASP A 95 8.46 4.65 -1.40
CA ASP A 95 9.86 4.19 -1.34
C ASP A 95 10.50 3.94 -2.72
N GLY A 96 9.73 4.16 -3.80
CA GLY A 96 10.13 3.83 -5.17
C GLY A 96 9.36 2.63 -5.77
N THR A 97 8.77 1.79 -4.92
CA THR A 97 8.00 0.58 -5.33
C THR A 97 6.68 0.45 -4.56
N SER A 98 6.66 0.85 -3.30
CA SER A 98 5.56 0.67 -2.36
C SER A 98 5.32 1.92 -1.53
N TRP A 99 4.09 2.03 -1.04
CA TRP A 99 3.67 3.00 -0.04
C TRP A 99 3.89 2.42 1.36
N VAL A 100 4.74 3.03 2.17
CA VAL A 100 5.15 2.50 3.48
C VAL A 100 4.70 3.42 4.61
N HIS A 101 4.10 2.86 5.65
CA HIS A 101 3.67 3.56 6.87
C HIS A 101 4.22 2.84 8.11
N PRO A 102 5.37 3.28 8.63
CA PRO A 102 5.85 2.88 9.94
C PRO A 102 5.20 3.73 11.03
N TYR A 103 4.81 3.12 12.15
CA TYR A 103 4.20 3.84 13.27
C TYR A 103 4.27 3.08 14.59
N ASP A 104 4.36 3.83 15.68
CA ASP A 104 4.27 3.30 17.04
C ASP A 104 2.86 3.50 17.60
N TRP A 105 2.40 2.54 18.40
CA TRP A 105 1.08 2.57 19.05
C TRP A 105 1.06 1.60 20.24
N GLN A 106 -0.08 1.50 20.92
CA GLN A 106 -0.28 0.52 21.99
C GLN A 106 -1.17 -0.62 21.50
N TRP A 107 -0.61 -1.83 21.42
CA TRP A 107 -1.35 -3.05 21.14
C TRP A 107 -2.29 -3.39 22.29
N ASP A 108 -3.56 -3.62 21.99
CA ASP A 108 -4.59 -3.96 22.98
C ASP A 108 -4.81 -5.47 23.01
N CYS A 109 -3.92 -6.18 23.71
CA CYS A 109 -3.90 -7.64 23.77
C CYS A 109 -5.23 -8.19 24.29
N TYR A 110 -5.92 -8.98 23.45
CA TYR A 110 -7.15 -9.66 23.81
C TYR A 110 -6.84 -10.84 24.73
N MET A 111 -7.46 -10.86 25.91
CA MET A 111 -7.21 -11.85 26.96
C MET A 111 -8.36 -12.86 27.12
N GLY A 112 -9.36 -12.83 26.24
CA GLY A 112 -10.59 -13.60 26.36
C GLY A 112 -11.81 -12.74 26.70
N GLU A 113 -13.00 -13.30 26.53
CA GLU A 113 -14.26 -12.61 26.79
C GLU A 113 -14.40 -12.27 28.28
N GLY A 114 -14.83 -11.04 28.58
CA GLY A 114 -14.99 -10.55 29.95
C GLY A 114 -13.67 -10.24 30.68
N VAL A 115 -12.51 -10.51 30.08
CA VAL A 115 -11.20 -10.20 30.67
C VAL A 115 -10.70 -8.85 30.14
N PRO A 116 -10.26 -7.93 31.02
CA PRO A 116 -9.68 -6.66 30.58
C PRO A 116 -8.50 -6.86 29.63
N LYS A 117 -8.42 -6.00 28.61
CA LYS A 117 -7.30 -5.96 27.67
C LYS A 117 -6.02 -5.54 28.37
N VAL A 118 -4.89 -6.10 27.94
CA VAL A 118 -3.56 -5.69 28.38
C VAL A 118 -2.90 -4.88 27.27
N TRP A 119 -2.49 -3.66 27.60
CA TRP A 119 -1.87 -2.75 26.65
C TRP A 119 -0.34 -2.92 26.66
N ALA A 120 0.26 -3.00 25.49
CA ALA A 120 1.72 -3.11 25.35
C ALA A 120 2.23 -2.25 24.17
N PRO A 121 3.42 -1.63 24.28
CA PRO A 121 4.00 -0.89 23.17
C PRO A 121 4.20 -1.79 21.96
N ALA A 122 3.87 -1.27 20.78
CA ALA A 122 4.04 -1.98 19.52
C ALA A 122 4.51 -1.05 18.41
N HIS A 123 5.33 -1.61 17.52
CA HIS A 123 5.74 -0.98 16.29
C HIS A 123 5.10 -1.69 15.10
N SER A 124 4.49 -0.93 14.22
CA SER A 124 3.85 -1.44 13.01
C SER A 124 4.52 -0.89 11.76
N GLU A 125 4.60 -1.71 10.73
CA GLU A 125 4.90 -1.28 9.37
C GLU A 125 3.87 -1.87 8.42
N ALA A 126 3.15 -1.01 7.72
CA ALA A 126 2.27 -1.41 6.63
C ALA A 126 2.85 -0.95 5.30
N TYR A 127 2.90 -1.84 4.31
CA TYR A 127 3.23 -1.46 2.94
C TYR A 127 2.16 -1.88 1.94
N TYR A 128 2.00 -1.08 0.89
CA TYR A 128 1.07 -1.32 -0.21
C TYR A 128 1.76 -1.07 -1.55
N THR A 129 1.79 -2.09 -2.40
CA THR A 129 2.37 -2.03 -3.74
C THR A 129 1.24 -1.91 -4.78
N PRO A 130 1.24 -0.85 -5.61
CA PRO A 130 0.28 -0.70 -6.70
C PRO A 130 0.32 -1.88 -7.69
N GLN A 131 -0.85 -2.30 -8.13
CA GLN A 131 -1.06 -3.35 -9.12
C GLN A 131 -1.60 -2.76 -10.44
N PRO A 132 -1.41 -3.44 -11.58
CA PRO A 132 -1.90 -2.93 -12.88
C PRO A 132 -3.42 -2.72 -12.98
N ASP A 133 -4.20 -3.39 -12.14
CA ASP A 133 -5.66 -3.27 -12.08
C ASP A 133 -6.15 -2.11 -11.19
N GLY A 134 -5.23 -1.32 -10.65
CA GLY A 134 -5.50 -0.20 -9.75
C GLY A 134 -5.68 -0.59 -8.29
N THR A 135 -5.67 -1.89 -7.95
CA THR A 135 -5.59 -2.32 -6.56
C THR A 135 -4.19 -2.08 -6.00
N LEU A 136 -4.09 -2.06 -4.67
CA LEU A 136 -2.80 -2.16 -4.01
C LEU A 136 -2.80 -3.41 -3.14
N THR A 137 -1.68 -4.11 -3.07
CA THR A 137 -1.51 -5.30 -2.22
C THR A 137 -0.23 -5.18 -1.41
N GLY A 138 -0.21 -5.73 -0.21
CA GLY A 138 1.01 -5.80 0.58
C GLY A 138 0.81 -6.50 1.91
N SER A 139 1.59 -6.11 2.91
CA SER A 139 1.49 -6.69 4.25
C SER A 139 1.51 -5.62 5.33
N TRP A 140 0.93 -5.97 6.47
CA TRP A 140 1.03 -5.23 7.71
C TRP A 140 1.68 -6.15 8.76
N ARG A 141 2.83 -5.72 9.24
CA ARG A 141 3.56 -6.35 10.34
C ARG A 141 3.47 -5.48 11.57
N THR A 142 3.30 -6.13 12.72
CA THR A 142 3.38 -5.51 14.04
C THR A 142 4.29 -6.33 14.93
N ASP A 143 5.24 -5.67 15.57
CA ASP A 143 6.09 -6.23 16.62
C ASP A 143 5.67 -5.64 17.97
N ILE A 144 5.22 -6.52 18.88
CA ILE A 144 4.69 -6.18 20.20
C ILE A 144 5.80 -6.41 21.21
N ALA A 145 6.17 -5.35 21.93
CA ALA A 145 7.42 -5.29 22.68
C ALA A 145 7.40 -6.09 23.99
N SER A 146 6.22 -6.36 24.56
CA SER A 146 6.11 -7.00 25.87
C SER A 146 4.71 -7.56 26.15
N GLY A 147 4.60 -8.26 27.29
CA GLY A 147 3.33 -8.73 27.84
C GLY A 147 2.81 -10.00 27.18
N PRO A 148 1.54 -10.38 27.43
CA PRO A 148 1.01 -11.67 26.99
C PRO A 148 0.95 -11.84 25.46
N CYS A 149 0.93 -10.73 24.72
CA CYS A 149 0.96 -10.72 23.25
C CYS A 149 2.35 -10.38 22.69
N GLU A 150 3.43 -10.43 23.49
CA GLU A 150 4.79 -10.22 22.98
C GLU A 150 5.08 -11.10 21.76
N GLY A 151 5.78 -10.52 20.77
CA GLY A 151 6.12 -11.18 19.52
C GLY A 151 5.53 -10.47 18.31
N SER A 152 5.46 -11.17 17.17
CA SER A 152 5.03 -10.58 15.91
C SER A 152 3.63 -11.02 15.49
N VAL A 153 2.94 -10.11 14.78
CA VAL A 153 1.72 -10.36 14.02
C VAL A 153 1.97 -9.88 12.59
N ILE A 154 1.69 -10.72 11.60
CA ILE A 154 1.80 -10.39 10.18
C ILE A 154 0.50 -10.77 9.51
N MET A 155 -0.11 -9.84 8.79
CA MET A 155 -1.26 -10.11 7.94
C MET A 155 -1.10 -9.47 6.56
N GLN A 156 -1.72 -10.10 5.57
CA GLN A 156 -1.82 -9.49 4.25
C GLN A 156 -2.82 -8.33 4.29
N VAL A 157 -2.61 -7.36 3.41
CA VAL A 157 -3.50 -6.21 3.23
C VAL A 157 -3.72 -5.94 1.75
N ALA A 158 -4.88 -5.37 1.43
CA ALA A 158 -5.17 -4.87 0.10
C ALA A 158 -6.00 -3.59 0.17
N ALA A 159 -5.84 -2.72 -0.82
CA ALA A 159 -6.67 -1.54 -1.00
C ALA A 159 -7.35 -1.62 -2.37
N TYR A 160 -8.68 -1.59 -2.37
CA TYR A 160 -9.50 -1.68 -3.58
C TYR A 160 -10.10 -0.31 -3.90
N PRO A 161 -9.90 0.24 -5.12
CA PRO A 161 -10.55 1.47 -5.52
C PRO A 161 -12.07 1.35 -5.38
N VAL A 162 -12.68 2.30 -4.68
CA VAL A 162 -14.13 2.45 -4.69
C VAL A 162 -14.48 3.21 -5.95
N ARG A 163 -15.13 2.54 -6.91
CA ARG A 163 -15.61 3.23 -8.11
C ARG A 163 -16.61 4.32 -7.70
N PRO A 164 -16.51 5.55 -8.23
CA PRO A 164 -17.57 6.54 -8.06
C PRO A 164 -18.91 5.94 -8.53
N PRO A 165 -20.04 6.24 -7.88
CA PRO A 165 -21.33 5.82 -8.40
C PRO A 165 -21.47 6.30 -9.85
N ALA A 166 -21.96 5.43 -10.74
CA ALA A 166 -22.21 5.81 -12.13
C ALA A 166 -23.13 7.04 -12.13
N SER A 167 -22.69 8.12 -12.78
CA SER A 167 -23.50 9.33 -12.87
C SER A 167 -24.84 8.98 -13.53
N PRO A 168 -26.01 9.35 -12.96
CA PRO A 168 -27.31 9.02 -13.54
C PRO A 168 -27.57 9.72 -14.88
N PHE A 169 -26.69 10.62 -15.29
CA PHE A 169 -26.75 11.33 -16.57
C PHE A 169 -25.55 10.90 -17.44
N GLY A 170 -25.68 9.75 -18.09
CA GLY A 170 -24.88 9.42 -19.26
C GLY A 170 -25.33 10.27 -20.45
N SER A 171 -24.34 10.74 -21.23
CA SER A 171 -24.45 11.65 -22.38
C SER A 171 -25.47 11.27 -23.44
#